data_AF-A0A7J3XFJ2-F1
#
_entry.id   AF-A0A7J3XFJ2-F1
#
_cell.length_a   1.000
_cell.length_b   1.000
_cell.length_c   1.000
_cell.angle_alpha   90.00
_cell.angle_beta   90.00
_cell.angle_gamma   90.00
#
_symmetry.space_group_name_H-M   'P 1'
#
loop_
_entity.id
_entity.type
_entity.pdbx_description
1 polymer ?
#
loop_
_entity_poly.entity_id
_entity_poly.type
_entity_poly.pdbx_seq_one_letter_code
_entity_poly.pdbx_strand_id
1 'polypeptide(L)'
;MPHPWIPNSYIKDLMLKELGVPSVLELFSDVPQELLLRRDLNVGYGNPLPEYKLRRLFNDILSRNRFRYAVPPFLGGGVCLHYVPAVVKHLAGRSEFYTAYTPYQP
;
A
#
# COMPACT_ATOMS: atom_id res chain seq x y z
N MET A 1 18.92 1.11 11.02
CA MET A 1 18.46 0.86 9.63
C MET A 1 17.22 1.69 9.40
N PRO A 2 17.08 2.35 8.24
CA PRO A 2 15.87 3.09 7.90
C PRO A 2 14.66 2.14 7.85
N HIS A 3 13.50 2.62 8.27
CA HIS A 3 12.25 1.90 8.09
C HIS A 3 11.97 1.73 6.58
N PRO A 4 11.60 0.52 6.09
CA PRO A 4 11.48 0.23 4.66
C PRO A 4 10.46 1.12 3.93
N TRP A 5 9.43 1.60 4.65
CA TRP A 5 8.35 2.42 4.11
C TRP A 5 8.38 3.89 4.55
N ILE A 6 9.27 4.24 5.49
CA ILE A 6 9.36 5.60 6.04
C ILE A 6 10.83 6.01 5.97
N PRO A 7 11.28 6.57 4.83
CA PRO A 7 12.69 6.83 4.59
C PRO A 7 13.26 7.77 5.64
N ASN A 8 12.52 8.82 6.03
CA ASN A 8 13.02 9.83 6.97
C ASN A 8 12.97 9.41 8.45
N SER A 9 12.57 8.16 8.75
CA SER A 9 12.44 7.66 10.12
C SER A 9 13.73 7.80 10.94
N TYR A 10 14.90 7.69 10.31
CA TYR A 10 16.20 7.77 10.98
C TYR A 10 16.73 9.21 11.15
N ILE A 11 16.12 10.20 10.49
CA ILE A 11 16.50 11.63 10.60
C ILE A 11 15.44 12.47 11.32
N LYS A 12 14.45 11.82 11.93
CA LYS A 12 13.30 12.47 12.57
C LYS A 12 13.73 13.57 13.55
N ASP A 13 14.69 13.29 14.43
CA ASP A 13 15.10 14.23 15.47
C ASP A 13 15.87 15.43 14.90
N LEU A 14 16.61 15.22 13.80
CA LEU A 14 17.26 16.30 13.06
C LEU A 14 16.22 17.24 12.45
N MET A 15 15.17 16.70 11.83
CA MET A 15 14.09 17.49 11.24
C MET A 15 13.33 18.29 12.31
N LEU A 16 13.03 17.69 13.46
CA LEU A 16 12.33 18.39 14.57
C LEU A 16 13.20 19.53 15.13
N LYS A 17 14.51 19.30 15.28
CA LYS A 17 15.45 20.32 15.73
C LYS A 17 15.53 21.50 14.77
N GLU A 18 15.59 21.24 13.46
CA GLU A 18 15.63 22.28 12.43
C GLU A 18 14.34 23.13 12.42
N LEU A 19 13.20 22.48 12.65
CA LEU A 19 11.90 23.15 12.76
C LEU A 19 11.69 23.85 14.11
N GLY A 20 12.55 23.64 15.10
CA GLY A 20 12.44 24.23 16.44
C GLY A 20 11.24 23.70 17.25
N VAL A 21 10.69 22.53 16.92
CA VAL A 21 9.53 21.95 17.61
C VAL A 21 9.93 20.79 18.52
N PRO A 22 9.31 20.66 19.71
CA PRO A 22 9.64 19.63 20.69
C PRO A 22 9.14 18.23 20.31
N SER A 23 8.11 18.12 19.45
CA SER A 23 7.53 16.83 19.09
C SER A 23 6.79 16.87 17.75
N VAL A 24 6.49 15.69 17.20
CA VAL A 24 5.68 15.56 15.97
C VAL A 24 4.25 16.05 16.19
N LEU A 25 3.71 15.97 17.41
CA LEU A 25 2.32 16.36 17.69
C LEU A 25 2.09 17.86 17.47
N GLU A 26 3.11 18.68 17.66
CA GLU A 26 3.06 20.14 17.39
C GLU A 26 2.82 20.45 15.91
N LEU A 27 3.22 19.54 15.00
CA LEU A 27 3.00 19.69 13.56
C LEU A 27 1.53 19.51 13.15
N PHE A 28 0.65 19.06 14.08
CA PHE A 28 -0.79 18.90 13.87
C PHE A 28 -1.61 19.99 14.58
N SER A 29 -1.00 21.13 14.93
CA SER A 29 -1.66 22.23 15.65
C SER A 29 -2.82 22.89 14.88
N ASP A 30 -2.89 22.67 13.56
CA ASP A 30 -3.98 23.08 12.68
C ASP A 30 -5.21 22.16 12.77
N VAL A 31 -5.08 20.98 13.39
CA VAL A 31 -6.18 20.03 13.59
C VAL A 31 -6.84 20.27 14.95
N PRO A 32 -8.15 20.58 15.01
CA PRO A 32 -8.87 20.72 16.27
C PRO A 32 -8.72 19.47 17.18
N GLN A 33 -8.43 19.68 18.46
CA GLN A 33 -8.10 18.59 19.40
C GLN A 33 -9.23 17.60 19.61
N GLU A 34 -10.48 18.04 19.44
CA GLU A 34 -11.68 17.22 19.49
C GLU A 34 -11.80 16.25 18.32
N LEU A 35 -11.14 16.53 17.19
CA LEU A 35 -11.10 15.66 16.01
C LEU A 35 -9.96 14.63 16.09
N LEU A 36 -8.97 14.85 16.96
CA LEU A 36 -7.89 13.91 17.16
C LEU A 36 -8.39 12.65 17.86
N LEU A 37 -8.10 11.49 17.26
CA LEU A 37 -8.42 10.20 17.85
C LEU A 37 -7.64 9.99 19.14
N ARG A 38 -8.35 9.76 20.25
CA ARG A 38 -7.78 9.42 21.57
C ARG A 38 -7.64 7.91 21.81
N ARG A 39 -7.76 7.13 20.73
CA ARG A 39 -7.62 5.68 20.72
C ARG A 39 -6.80 5.26 19.52
N ASP A 40 -6.23 4.07 19.60
CA ASP A 40 -5.59 3.46 18.45
C ASP A 40 -6.59 3.16 17.33
N LEU A 41 -6.06 3.10 16.10
CA LEU A 41 -6.82 2.63 14.94
C LEU A 41 -7.06 1.13 15.07
N ASN A 42 -8.32 0.71 14.90
CA ASN A 42 -8.69 -0.70 14.85
C ASN A 42 -8.41 -1.27 13.44
N VAL A 43 -7.14 -1.47 13.11
CA VAL A 43 -6.67 -1.93 11.79
C VAL A 43 -5.61 -3.03 11.92
N GLY A 44 -5.34 -3.73 10.82
CA GLY A 44 -4.21 -4.66 10.73
C GLY A 44 -4.32 -5.92 11.58
N TYR A 45 -5.53 -6.43 11.88
CA TYR A 45 -5.72 -7.57 12.79
C TYR A 45 -5.24 -7.32 14.23
N GLY A 46 -5.20 -6.05 14.66
CA GLY A 46 -4.83 -5.67 16.03
C GLY A 46 -3.31 -5.51 16.25
N ASN A 47 -2.47 -5.82 15.26
CA ASN A 47 -1.03 -5.57 15.32
C ASN A 47 -0.41 -5.48 13.92
N PRO A 48 0.68 -4.72 13.71
CA PRO A 48 1.39 -4.75 12.43
C PRO A 48 1.88 -6.17 12.08
N LEU A 49 1.68 -6.58 10.84
CA LEU A 49 2.11 -7.88 10.33
C LEU A 49 3.40 -7.74 9.51
N PRO A 50 4.42 -8.58 9.72
CA PRO A 50 5.56 -8.69 8.81
C PRO A 50 5.11 -9.08 7.40
N GLU A 51 5.83 -8.60 6.38
CA GLU A 51 5.48 -8.80 4.96
C GLU A 51 5.23 -10.27 4.59
N TYR A 52 6.05 -11.20 5.10
CA TYR A 52 5.88 -12.62 4.81
C TYR A 52 4.58 -13.19 5.41
N LYS A 53 4.16 -12.73 6.60
CA LYS A 53 2.89 -13.15 7.23
C LYS A 53 1.71 -12.60 6.43
N LEU A 54 1.80 -11.34 6.02
CA LEU A 54 0.79 -10.70 5.18
C LEU A 54 0.62 -11.46 3.86
N ARG A 55 1.73 -11.80 3.19
CA ARG A 55 1.70 -12.57 1.94
C ARG A 55 1.04 -13.94 2.10
N ARG A 56 1.34 -14.66 3.19
CA ARG A 56 0.68 -15.94 3.50
C ARG A 56 -0.81 -15.78 3.73
N LEU A 57 -1.20 -14.80 4.56
CA LEU A 57 -2.60 -14.50 4.84
C LEU A 57 -3.40 -14.23 3.56
N PHE A 58 -2.87 -13.40 2.64
CA PHE A 58 -3.53 -13.15 1.37
C PHE A 58 -3.62 -14.41 0.49
N ASN A 59 -2.58 -15.24 0.44
CA ASN A 59 -2.64 -16.52 -0.28
C ASN A 59 -3.72 -17.45 0.29
N ASP A 60 -3.87 -17.51 1.63
CA ASP A 60 -4.89 -18.33 2.30
C ASP A 60 -6.32 -17.81 2.07
N ILE A 61 -6.49 -16.50 1.91
CA ILE A 61 -7.77 -15.91 1.52
C ILE A 61 -8.07 -16.24 0.05
N LEU A 62 -7.10 -16.03 -0.84
CA LEU A 62 -7.26 -16.26 -2.27
C LEU A 62 -7.47 -17.74 -2.62
N SER A 63 -6.95 -18.68 -1.82
CA SER A 63 -7.15 -20.12 -2.04
C SER A 63 -8.62 -20.57 -1.89
N ARG A 64 -9.45 -19.76 -1.24
CA ARG A 64 -10.90 -19.99 -1.11
C ARG A 64 -11.67 -19.66 -2.38
N ASN A 65 -11.07 -18.90 -3.29
CA ASN A 65 -11.69 -18.58 -4.58
C ASN A 65 -11.78 -19.85 -5.42
N ARG A 66 -12.97 -20.14 -5.96
CA ARG A 66 -13.15 -21.24 -6.91
C ARG A 66 -12.67 -20.80 -8.29
N PHE A 67 -11.35 -20.74 -8.48
CA PHE A 67 -10.75 -20.47 -9.78
C PHE A 67 -10.79 -21.74 -10.64
N ARG A 68 -11.96 -22.07 -11.17
CA ARG A 68 -12.11 -23.20 -12.08
C ARG A 68 -11.72 -22.76 -13.49
N TYR A 69 -10.42 -22.73 -13.79
CA TYR A 69 -9.96 -22.78 -15.19
C TYR A 69 -10.47 -24.04 -15.93
N ALA A 70 -11.03 -25.01 -15.20
CA ALA A 70 -11.69 -26.20 -15.73
C ALA A 70 -12.94 -25.89 -16.59
N VAL A 71 -13.59 -24.73 -16.41
CA VAL A 71 -14.67 -24.28 -17.29
C VAL A 71 -14.36 -22.84 -17.71
N PRO A 72 -14.11 -22.57 -19.00
CA PRO A 72 -13.91 -21.20 -19.45
C PRO A 72 -15.13 -20.34 -19.10
N PRO A 73 -14.95 -19.10 -18.64
CA PRO A 73 -16.06 -18.23 -18.28
C PRO A 73 -16.82 -17.81 -19.55
N PHE A 74 -17.88 -18.55 -19.90
CA PHE A 74 -18.75 -18.27 -21.05
C PHE A 74 -19.98 -17.41 -20.72
N LEU A 75 -20.05 -16.86 -19.50
CA LEU A 75 -21.17 -16.03 -19.06
C LEU A 75 -21.29 -14.71 -19.85
N GLY A 76 -20.21 -14.24 -20.48
CA GLY A 76 -20.20 -12.99 -21.24
C GLY A 76 -20.27 -11.74 -20.35
N GLY A 77 -21.00 -10.71 -20.78
CA GLY A 77 -21.17 -9.46 -20.01
C GLY A 77 -20.02 -8.46 -20.15
N GLY A 78 -19.31 -8.47 -21.28
CA GLY A 78 -18.19 -7.56 -21.55
C GLY A 78 -16.84 -8.01 -20.97
N VAL A 79 -16.80 -9.16 -20.29
CA VAL A 79 -15.57 -9.80 -19.81
C VAL A 79 -15.43 -11.17 -20.45
N CYS A 80 -14.28 -11.44 -21.07
CA CYS A 80 -13.95 -12.73 -21.65
C CYS A 80 -12.52 -13.14 -21.31
N LEU A 81 -12.28 -14.45 -21.28
CA LEU A 81 -10.94 -14.97 -21.14
C LEU A 81 -10.15 -14.67 -22.42
N HIS A 82 -8.99 -14.04 -22.28
CA HIS A 82 -8.10 -13.75 -23.39
C HIS A 82 -6.66 -14.05 -22.98
N TYR A 83 -5.81 -14.27 -23.98
CA TYR A 83 -4.39 -14.46 -23.76
C TYR A 83 -3.71 -13.12 -23.43
N VAL A 84 -3.00 -13.07 -22.30
CA VAL A 84 -2.15 -11.94 -21.91
C VAL A 84 -0.69 -12.33 -22.17
N PRO A 85 0.01 -11.71 -23.14
CA PRO A 85 1.40 -12.01 -23.42
C PRO A 85 2.31 -11.77 -22.21
N ALA A 86 3.34 -12.60 -22.04
CA ALA A 86 4.27 -12.53 -20.90
C ALA A 86 4.95 -11.16 -20.74
N VAL A 87 5.21 -10.47 -21.86
CA VAL A 87 5.79 -9.12 -21.87
C VAL A 87 4.91 -8.10 -21.14
N VAL A 88 3.58 -8.24 -21.17
CA VAL A 88 2.66 -7.33 -20.47
C VAL A 88 2.88 -7.44 -18.96
N LYS A 89 2.99 -8.66 -18.44
CA LYS A 89 3.29 -8.88 -17.01
C LYS A 89 4.66 -8.34 -16.62
N HIS A 90 5.65 -8.45 -17.51
CA HIS A 90 6.97 -7.89 -17.26
C HIS A 90 6.92 -6.36 -17.17
N LEU A 91 6.25 -5.69 -18.10
CA LEU A 91 6.08 -4.23 -18.09
C LEU A 91 5.29 -3.75 -16.86
N ALA A 92 4.21 -4.44 -16.50
CA ALA A 92 3.42 -4.11 -15.31
C ALA A 92 4.20 -4.23 -13.99
N GLY A 93 5.28 -5.03 -13.96
CA GLY A 93 6.16 -5.17 -12.81
C GLY A 93 7.25 -4.11 -12.69
N ARG A 94 7.39 -3.21 -13.68
CA ARG A 94 8.42 -2.18 -13.71
C ARG A 94 7.92 -0.87 -13.13
N SER A 95 8.58 -0.39 -12.07
CA SER A 95 8.16 0.82 -11.35
C SER A 95 8.07 2.04 -12.26
N GLU A 96 8.96 2.16 -13.24
CA GLU A 96 9.01 3.30 -14.17
C GLU A 96 7.71 3.49 -14.96
N PHE A 97 6.91 2.43 -15.13
CA PHE A 97 5.64 2.48 -15.86
C PHE A 97 4.41 2.71 -14.97
N TYR A 98 4.46 2.39 -13.68
CA TYR A 98 3.27 2.47 -12.79
C TYR A 98 3.41 3.45 -11.64
N THR A 99 4.60 4.00 -11.37
CA THR A 99 4.79 5.01 -10.31
C THR A 99 4.68 6.44 -10.84
N ALA A 100 4.87 6.66 -12.14
CA ALA A 100 4.60 7.94 -12.76
C ALA A 100 3.09 8.25 -12.70
N TYR A 101 2.74 9.51 -12.47
CA TYR A 101 1.35 9.97 -12.50
C TYR A 101 1.00 10.54 -13.88
N THR A 102 -0.04 11.35 -13.96
CA THR A 102 -0.40 12.08 -15.18
C THR A 102 0.81 12.85 -15.73
N PRO A 103 1.12 12.76 -17.03
CA PRO A 103 2.30 13.39 -17.63
C PRO A 103 2.07 14.90 -17.82
N TYR A 104 2.04 15.65 -16.71
CA TYR A 104 1.96 17.11 -16.71
C TYR A 104 3.27 17.79 -17.17
N GLN A 105 4.39 17.06 -17.14
CA GLN A 105 5.72 17.53 -17.48
C GLN A 105 6.20 16.80 -18.75
N PRO A 106 6.25 17.48 -19.91
CA PRO A 106 6.71 16.91 -21.18
C PRO A 106 8.23 16.80 -21.28
#